data_AF-A0A7K0WH69-F1
#
_entry.id   AF-A0A7K0WH69-F1
#
_cell.length_a   1.000
_cell.length_b   1.000
_cell.length_c   1.000
_cell.angle_alpha   90.00
_cell.angle_beta   90.00
_cell.angle_gamma   90.00
#
_symmetry.space_group_name_H-M   'P 1'
#
loop_
_entity.id
_entity.type
_entity.pdbx_description
1 polymer ?
#
loop_
_entity_poly.entity_id
_entity_poly.type
_entity_poly.pdbx_seq_one_letter_code
_entity_poly.pdbx_strand_id
1 'polypeptide(L)'
;MFRKVSITLLSAVIVASGITAVPASAAAKISNGVACKKVNATTTVSGYKYKCAKNPLVKNSKLTWLSAECLTAVTQFQAAVKAQADLANVSEQTAALDAEYTSAAAALASTTAALEKARAQVVQFQATMNASTVAADKQKLAGAISKLANAVLVLSASKTKLSAQVKDLEAKKALLLSAPGQLKTNADDAKASANLLCAKGF
;
A
#
# COMPACT_ATOMS: atom_id res chain seq x y z
N MET A 1 10.92 13.76 3.93
CA MET A 1 11.09 12.52 4.74
C MET A 1 9.71 11.93 4.97
N PHE A 2 9.36 10.91 4.19
CA PHE A 2 8.07 10.23 4.29
C PHE A 2 8.05 9.32 5.51
N ARG A 3 7.12 9.56 6.43
CA ARG A 3 6.90 8.74 7.63
C ARG A 3 6.53 7.32 7.17
N LYS A 4 7.44 6.38 7.43
CA LYS A 4 7.24 4.94 7.22
C LYS A 4 6.04 4.49 8.06
N VAL A 5 4.94 4.12 7.39
CA VAL A 5 3.87 3.36 8.03
C VAL A 5 4.22 1.88 7.85
N SER A 6 4.83 1.31 8.90
CA SER A 6 5.14 -0.11 8.97
C SER A 6 3.85 -0.91 9.13
N ILE A 7 3.44 -1.61 8.09
CA ILE A 7 2.36 -2.61 8.15
C ILE A 7 2.99 -3.90 8.66
N THR A 8 2.96 -4.09 9.98
CA THR A 8 3.39 -5.34 10.61
C THR A 8 2.21 -6.32 10.59
N LEU A 9 2.30 -7.31 9.70
CA LEU A 9 1.42 -8.49 9.70
C LEU A 9 1.68 -9.29 10.98
N LEU A 10 0.70 -9.32 11.88
CA LEU A 10 0.75 -10.10 13.12
C LEU A 10 0.35 -11.55 12.84
N SER A 11 1.35 -12.42 12.82
CA SER A 11 1.21 -13.87 12.78
C SER A 11 0.55 -14.39 14.07
N ALA A 12 -0.51 -15.19 13.90
CA ALA A 12 -1.23 -15.83 14.99
C ALA A 12 -0.41 -16.97 15.62
N VAL A 13 -0.27 -16.95 16.95
CA VAL A 13 0.25 -18.07 17.74
C VAL A 13 -0.92 -18.72 18.49
N ILE A 14 -1.01 -20.03 18.29
CA ILE A 14 -2.00 -20.97 18.85
C ILE A 14 -1.66 -21.25 20.32
N VAL A 15 -2.67 -21.28 21.20
CA VAL A 15 -2.54 -21.88 22.55
C VAL A 15 -3.64 -22.93 22.74
N ALA A 16 -3.19 -24.16 23.03
CA ALA A 16 -3.98 -25.35 23.23
C ALA A 16 -4.39 -25.58 24.70
N SER A 17 -5.49 -26.32 24.83
CA SER A 17 -5.92 -27.22 25.93
C SER A 17 -6.23 -26.68 27.34
N GLY A 18 -7.45 -27.02 27.79
CA GLY A 18 -7.91 -27.00 29.17
C GLY A 18 -9.39 -27.37 29.19
N ILE A 19 -9.70 -28.65 29.36
CA ILE A 19 -11.05 -29.22 29.44
C ILE A 19 -11.52 -29.29 30.90
N THR A 20 -12.72 -28.81 31.18
CA THR A 20 -13.51 -29.26 32.34
C THR A 20 -14.94 -29.51 31.90
N ALA A 21 -15.42 -30.73 32.13
CA ALA A 21 -16.75 -31.19 31.79
C ALA A 21 -17.80 -30.69 32.81
N VAL A 22 -18.98 -30.28 32.32
CA VAL A 22 -20.14 -29.91 33.14
C VAL A 22 -21.39 -30.61 32.55
N PRO A 23 -22.37 -31.08 33.37
CA PRO A 23 -23.33 -32.10 32.97
C PRO A 23 -24.41 -31.61 32.00
N ALA A 24 -24.93 -32.56 31.22
CA ALA A 24 -25.98 -32.37 30.22
C ALA A 24 -27.35 -32.07 30.86
N SER A 25 -27.76 -30.80 30.81
CA SER A 25 -29.18 -30.43 30.75
C SER A 25 -29.55 -30.28 29.28
N ALA A 26 -30.78 -30.64 28.90
CA ALA A 26 -31.32 -30.49 27.53
C ALA A 26 -31.11 -29.05 27.03
N ALA A 27 -29.97 -28.82 26.38
CA ALA A 27 -29.54 -27.50 25.99
C ALA A 27 -30.24 -27.14 24.69
N ALA A 28 -30.97 -26.01 24.68
CA ALA A 28 -31.29 -25.34 23.42
C ALA A 28 -30.02 -25.31 22.58
N LYS A 29 -30.06 -25.87 21.36
CA LYS A 29 -28.90 -26.10 20.48
C LYS A 29 -28.01 -24.85 20.47
N ILE A 30 -26.94 -24.86 21.28
CA ILE A 30 -26.08 -23.69 21.42
C ILE A 30 -25.38 -23.50 20.09
N SER A 31 -25.68 -22.37 19.46
CA SER A 31 -25.29 -22.03 18.11
C SER A 31 -25.33 -20.51 17.96
N ASN A 32 -24.70 -20.00 16.91
CA ASN A 32 -24.64 -18.55 16.69
C ASN A 32 -26.04 -17.94 16.63
N GLY A 33 -26.25 -16.87 17.39
CA GLY A 33 -27.52 -16.14 17.44
C GLY A 33 -28.56 -16.69 18.42
N VAL A 34 -28.31 -17.84 19.07
CA VAL A 34 -29.22 -18.36 20.11
C VAL A 34 -29.09 -17.54 21.39
N ALA A 35 -30.21 -17.14 21.97
CA ALA A 35 -30.24 -16.31 23.17
C ALA A 35 -29.50 -16.96 24.35
N CYS A 36 -28.79 -16.13 25.12
CA CYS A 36 -28.07 -16.55 26.32
C CYS A 36 -28.30 -15.54 27.46
N LYS A 37 -28.22 -16.02 28.71
CA LYS A 37 -28.63 -15.24 29.89
C LYS A 37 -27.48 -14.49 30.57
N LYS A 38 -26.28 -15.05 30.59
CA LYS A 38 -25.14 -14.52 31.34
C LYS A 38 -24.05 -14.05 30.37
N VAL A 39 -23.83 -12.74 30.30
CA VAL A 39 -22.73 -12.16 29.52
C VAL A 39 -21.40 -12.80 29.90
N ASN A 40 -20.53 -13.02 28.91
CA ASN A 40 -19.24 -13.68 29.04
C ASN A 40 -19.28 -15.14 29.49
N ALA A 41 -20.46 -15.77 29.65
CA ALA A 41 -20.53 -17.21 29.79
C ALA A 41 -19.90 -17.88 28.57
N THR A 42 -19.13 -18.93 28.78
CA THR A 42 -18.49 -19.71 27.72
C THR A 42 -18.98 -21.15 27.76
N THR A 43 -18.99 -21.81 26.60
CA THR A 43 -19.25 -23.25 26.51
C THR A 43 -18.53 -23.82 25.29
N THR A 44 -18.43 -25.15 25.22
CA THR A 44 -17.91 -25.86 24.05
C THR A 44 -18.96 -26.85 23.57
N VAL A 45 -19.29 -26.81 22.28
CA VAL A 45 -20.30 -27.67 21.66
C VAL A 45 -19.71 -28.21 20.38
N SER A 46 -19.66 -29.53 20.25
CA SER A 46 -19.11 -30.22 19.07
C SER A 46 -17.70 -29.73 18.67
N GLY A 47 -16.87 -29.42 19.66
CA GLY A 47 -15.50 -28.91 19.46
C GLY A 47 -15.38 -27.40 19.23
N TYR A 48 -16.50 -26.69 19.04
CA TYR A 48 -16.52 -25.24 18.84
C TYR A 48 -16.74 -24.50 20.16
N LYS A 49 -15.93 -23.47 20.40
CA LYS A 49 -16.06 -22.59 21.57
C LYS A 49 -17.07 -21.49 21.29
N TYR A 50 -17.98 -21.27 22.22
CA TYR A 50 -18.98 -20.22 22.18
C TYR A 50 -18.86 -19.30 23.40
N LYS A 51 -19.16 -18.02 23.21
CA LYS A 51 -19.24 -17.00 24.26
C LYS A 51 -20.58 -16.26 24.14
N CYS A 52 -21.23 -16.07 25.27
CA CYS A 52 -22.45 -15.27 25.36
C CYS A 52 -22.10 -13.78 25.35
N ALA A 53 -22.44 -13.09 24.27
CA ALA A 53 -22.18 -11.66 24.11
C ALA A 53 -23.22 -11.01 23.19
N LYS A 54 -23.20 -9.68 23.12
CA LYS A 54 -23.94 -8.94 22.10
C LYS A 54 -23.20 -9.09 20.76
N ASN A 55 -23.92 -9.38 19.68
CA ASN A 55 -23.35 -9.40 18.34
C ASN A 55 -22.96 -7.97 17.92
N PRO A 56 -21.66 -7.67 17.73
CA PRO A 56 -21.22 -6.31 17.38
C PRO A 56 -21.61 -5.89 15.96
N LEU A 57 -22.01 -6.83 15.10
CA LEU A 57 -22.50 -6.54 13.74
C LEU A 57 -23.94 -6.00 13.73
N VAL A 58 -24.69 -6.21 14.81
CA VAL A 58 -26.12 -5.84 14.90
C VAL A 58 -26.30 -4.78 15.97
N LYS A 59 -26.71 -3.58 15.55
CA LYS A 59 -27.00 -2.46 16.45
C LYS A 59 -28.11 -2.86 17.43
N ASN A 60 -27.91 -2.59 18.72
CA ASN A 60 -28.84 -2.95 19.80
C ASN A 60 -29.13 -4.46 19.94
N SER A 61 -28.18 -5.33 19.59
CA SER A 61 -28.36 -6.77 19.72
C SER A 61 -28.60 -7.24 21.17
N LYS A 62 -29.43 -8.29 21.28
CA LYS A 62 -29.63 -9.04 22.53
C LYS A 62 -28.42 -9.93 22.80
N LEU A 63 -28.31 -10.45 24.03
CA LEU A 63 -27.27 -11.43 24.37
C LEU A 63 -27.55 -12.76 23.65
N THR A 64 -26.57 -13.20 22.86
CA THR A 64 -26.63 -14.45 22.10
C THR A 64 -25.30 -15.20 22.20
N TRP A 65 -25.32 -16.51 21.99
CA TRP A 65 -24.11 -17.30 21.80
C TRP A 65 -23.45 -16.92 20.48
N LEU A 66 -22.14 -16.67 20.54
CA LEU A 66 -21.29 -16.36 19.39
C LEU A 66 -20.07 -17.26 19.45
N SER A 67 -19.75 -17.91 18.34
CA SER A 67 -18.57 -18.77 18.21
C SER A 67 -17.31 -17.93 18.28
N ALA A 68 -16.21 -18.55 18.72
CA ALA A 68 -14.89 -17.91 18.69
C ALA A 68 -14.54 -17.42 17.28
N GLU A 69 -14.85 -18.19 16.24
CA GLU A 69 -14.67 -17.81 14.83
C GLU A 69 -15.46 -16.56 14.45
N CYS A 70 -16.73 -16.45 14.88
CA CYS A 70 -17.54 -15.25 14.68
C CYS A 70 -16.90 -14.03 15.35
N LEU A 71 -16.45 -14.16 16.60
CA LEU A 71 -15.82 -13.06 17.33
C LEU A 71 -14.51 -12.61 16.67
N THR A 72 -13.67 -13.55 16.25
CA THR A 72 -12.44 -13.27 15.51
C THR A 72 -12.75 -12.52 14.21
N ALA A 73 -13.71 -13.01 13.41
CA ALA A 73 -14.09 -12.36 12.15
C ALA A 73 -14.62 -10.93 12.36
N VAL A 74 -15.38 -10.70 13.43
CA VAL A 74 -15.86 -9.37 13.81
C VAL A 74 -14.72 -8.44 14.22
N THR A 75 -13.69 -8.93 14.90
CA THR A 75 -12.48 -8.16 15.19
C THR A 75 -11.71 -7.80 13.92
N GLN A 76 -11.58 -8.73 12.98
CA GLN A 76 -10.93 -8.48 11.68
C GLN A 76 -11.69 -7.43 10.87
N PHE A 77 -13.01 -7.50 10.84
CA PHE A 77 -13.84 -6.47 10.20
C PHE A 77 -13.64 -5.09 10.82
N GLN A 78 -13.64 -4.98 12.16
CA GLN A 78 -13.40 -3.70 12.84
C GLN A 78 -12.00 -3.14 12.57
N ALA A 79 -10.98 -4.01 12.51
CA ALA A 79 -9.63 -3.61 12.14
C ALA A 79 -9.56 -3.08 10.70
N ALA A 80 -10.27 -3.72 9.75
CA ALA A 80 -10.35 -3.26 8.36
C ALA A 80 -11.08 -1.91 8.23
N VAL A 81 -12.18 -1.71 8.96
CA VAL A 81 -12.89 -0.42 9.02
C VAL A 81 -12.01 0.67 9.61
N LYS A 82 -11.24 0.35 10.67
CA LYS A 82 -10.29 1.30 11.25
C LYS A 82 -9.17 1.66 10.27
N ALA A 83 -8.58 0.68 9.59
CA ALA A 83 -7.57 0.92 8.56
C ALA A 83 -8.13 1.77 7.40
N GLN A 84 -9.42 1.62 7.06
CA GLN A 84 -10.10 2.49 6.11
C GLN A 84 -10.28 3.92 6.65
N ALA A 85 -10.61 4.10 7.92
CA ALA A 85 -10.73 5.42 8.53
C ALA A 85 -9.37 6.13 8.70
N ASP A 86 -8.31 5.35 8.94
CA ASP A 86 -6.93 5.84 9.11
C ASP A 86 -6.28 6.29 7.76
N LEU A 87 -6.94 6.06 6.61
CA LEU A 87 -6.57 6.61 5.28
C LEU A 87 -6.78 8.13 5.16
N ALA A 88 -6.99 8.84 6.27
CA ALA A 88 -6.89 10.29 6.29
C ALA A 88 -5.53 10.70 5.68
N ASN A 89 -5.54 11.69 4.78
CA ASN A 89 -4.40 12.26 4.05
C ASN A 89 -3.98 11.59 2.73
N VAL A 90 -4.73 10.63 2.16
CA VAL A 90 -4.43 10.16 0.78
C VAL A 90 -4.49 11.29 -0.23
N SER A 91 -5.45 12.21 -0.10
CA SER A 91 -5.55 13.39 -0.97
C SER A 91 -4.33 14.30 -0.85
N GLU A 92 -3.88 14.59 0.38
CA GLU A 92 -2.70 15.43 0.63
C GLU A 92 -1.40 14.75 0.16
N GLN A 93 -1.25 13.45 0.42
CA GLN A 93 -0.11 12.67 -0.05
C GLN A 93 -0.08 12.57 -1.58
N THR A 94 -1.25 12.43 -2.21
CA THR A 94 -1.38 12.42 -3.67
C THR A 94 -1.00 13.78 -4.24
N ALA A 95 -1.48 14.88 -3.66
CA ALA A 95 -1.14 16.23 -4.09
C ALA A 95 0.36 16.53 -3.94
N ALA A 96 0.98 16.10 -2.83
CA ALA A 96 2.43 16.23 -2.64
C ALA A 96 3.21 15.42 -3.68
N LEU A 97 2.79 14.19 -3.95
CA LEU A 97 3.42 13.33 -4.95
C LEU A 97 3.23 13.87 -6.37
N ASP A 98 2.10 14.50 -6.66
CA ASP A 98 1.84 15.17 -7.94
C ASP A 98 2.73 16.39 -8.17
N ALA A 99 3.00 17.16 -7.11
CA ALA A 99 3.97 18.25 -7.18
C ALA A 99 5.39 17.72 -7.44
N GLU A 100 5.81 16.66 -6.75
CA GLU A 100 7.11 16.01 -6.97
C GLU A 100 7.22 15.43 -8.39
N TYR A 101 6.18 14.76 -8.88
CA TYR A 101 6.12 14.22 -10.24
C TYR A 101 6.25 15.31 -11.29
N THR A 102 5.49 16.41 -11.15
CA THR A 102 5.52 17.54 -12.09
C THR A 102 6.90 18.17 -12.14
N SER A 103 7.54 18.36 -10.98
CA SER A 103 8.90 18.88 -10.88
C SER A 103 9.93 17.95 -11.54
N ALA A 104 9.86 16.65 -11.27
CA ALA A 104 10.75 15.66 -11.86
C ALA A 104 10.58 15.53 -13.39
N ALA A 105 9.34 15.59 -13.88
CA ALA A 105 9.04 15.57 -15.31
C ALA A 105 9.58 16.82 -16.03
N ALA A 106 9.42 18.00 -15.43
CA ALA A 106 9.99 19.25 -15.95
C ALA A 106 11.54 19.20 -16.00
N ALA A 107 12.17 18.69 -14.94
CA ALA A 107 13.62 18.50 -14.89
C ALA A 107 14.12 17.50 -15.95
N LEU A 108 13.38 16.41 -16.18
CA LEU A 108 13.68 15.43 -17.23
C LEU A 108 13.60 16.06 -18.63
N ALA A 109 12.55 16.84 -18.90
CA ALA A 109 12.38 17.55 -20.17
C ALA A 109 13.52 18.54 -20.40
N SER A 110 13.86 19.36 -19.39
CA SER A 110 14.96 20.32 -19.46
C SER A 110 16.32 19.64 -19.69
N THR A 111 16.61 18.56 -18.96
CA THR A 111 17.85 17.79 -19.11
C THR A 111 17.94 17.14 -20.49
N THR A 112 16.82 16.65 -21.02
CA THR A 112 16.75 16.07 -22.37
C THR A 112 17.05 17.14 -23.42
N ALA A 113 16.44 18.32 -23.33
CA ALA A 113 16.71 19.42 -24.26
C ALA A 113 18.19 19.87 -24.21
N ALA A 114 18.76 19.98 -23.00
CA ALA A 114 20.17 20.32 -22.83
C ALA A 114 21.11 19.27 -23.43
N LEU A 115 20.78 17.98 -23.27
CA LEU A 115 21.54 16.87 -23.85
C LEU A 115 21.52 16.91 -25.38
N GLU A 116 20.36 17.10 -26.00
CA GLU A 116 20.26 17.19 -27.46
C GLU A 116 21.01 18.41 -28.00
N LYS A 117 20.93 19.56 -27.31
CA LYS A 117 21.71 20.74 -27.66
C LYS A 117 23.21 20.48 -27.58
N ALA A 118 23.69 19.82 -26.52
CA ALA A 118 25.10 19.49 -26.35
C ALA A 118 25.59 18.54 -27.46
N ARG A 119 24.79 17.53 -27.83
CA ARG A 119 25.10 16.62 -28.94
C ARG A 119 25.17 17.34 -30.28
N ALA A 120 24.22 18.23 -30.56
CA ALA A 120 24.24 19.04 -31.78
C ALA A 120 25.49 19.94 -31.85
N GLN A 121 25.90 20.54 -30.73
CA GLN A 121 27.13 21.34 -30.65
C GLN A 121 28.40 20.51 -30.88
N VAL A 122 28.47 19.28 -30.37
CA VAL A 122 29.59 18.37 -30.67
C VAL A 122 29.70 18.12 -32.17
N VAL A 123 28.59 17.82 -32.84
CA VAL A 123 28.57 17.58 -34.30
C VAL A 123 29.00 18.82 -35.07
N GLN A 124 28.48 20.00 -34.71
CA GLN A 124 28.89 21.25 -35.35
C GLN A 124 30.38 21.55 -35.16
N PHE A 125 30.90 21.43 -33.94
CA PHE A 125 32.32 21.71 -33.69
C PHE A 125 33.23 20.70 -34.38
N GLN A 126 32.82 19.43 -34.47
CA GLN A 126 33.55 18.42 -35.23
C GLN A 126 33.59 18.77 -36.72
N ALA A 127 32.47 19.20 -37.31
CA ALA A 127 32.41 19.61 -38.70
C ALA A 127 33.30 20.84 -38.97
N THR A 128 33.23 21.86 -38.12
CA THR A 128 34.08 23.06 -38.21
C THR A 128 35.56 22.72 -38.05
N MET A 129 35.90 21.80 -37.14
CA MET A 129 37.28 21.35 -36.94
C MET A 129 37.83 20.62 -38.17
N ASN A 130 37.01 19.78 -38.81
CA ASN A 130 37.38 19.06 -40.02
C ASN A 130 37.56 20.01 -41.22
N ALA A 131 36.75 21.06 -41.30
CA ALA A 131 36.83 22.06 -42.38
C ALA A 131 37.96 23.08 -42.19
N SER A 132 38.40 23.32 -40.95
CA SER A 132 39.46 24.29 -40.65
C SER A 132 40.81 23.84 -41.23
N THR A 133 41.60 24.78 -41.74
CA THR A 133 43.00 24.57 -42.15
C THR A 133 43.99 25.15 -41.13
N VAL A 134 43.49 25.88 -40.12
CA VAL A 134 44.31 26.58 -39.11
C VAL A 134 44.53 25.68 -37.90
N ALA A 135 45.78 25.31 -37.64
CA ALA A 135 46.15 24.38 -36.56
C ALA A 135 45.71 24.87 -35.16
N ALA A 136 45.82 26.17 -34.88
CA ALA A 136 45.40 26.76 -33.61
C ALA A 136 43.89 26.64 -33.38
N ASP A 137 43.08 26.80 -34.43
CA ASP A 137 41.62 26.70 -34.33
C ASP A 137 41.20 25.24 -34.14
N LYS A 138 41.88 24.29 -34.79
CA LYS A 138 41.69 22.86 -34.53
C LYS A 138 41.93 22.51 -33.07
N GLN A 139 43.01 22.99 -32.47
CA GLN A 139 43.31 22.74 -31.05
C GLN A 139 42.23 23.33 -30.12
N LYS A 140 41.76 24.57 -30.38
CA LYS A 140 40.68 25.19 -29.60
C LYS A 140 39.37 24.39 -29.70
N LEU A 141 39.01 23.98 -30.92
CA LEU A 141 37.80 23.18 -31.16
C LEU A 141 37.89 21.79 -30.51
N ALA A 142 39.04 21.12 -30.60
CA ALA A 142 39.26 19.85 -29.92
C ALA A 142 39.07 19.97 -28.39
N GLY A 143 39.60 21.03 -27.78
CA GLY A 143 39.37 21.32 -26.35
C GLY A 143 37.89 21.55 -26.01
N ALA A 144 37.16 22.26 -26.87
CA ALA A 144 35.73 22.48 -26.71
C ALA A 144 34.89 21.19 -26.87
N ILE A 145 35.23 20.36 -27.85
CA ILE A 145 34.60 19.05 -28.09
C ILE A 145 34.78 18.15 -26.86
N SER A 146 35.99 18.05 -26.30
CA SER A 146 36.25 17.25 -25.10
C SER A 146 35.41 17.68 -23.90
N LYS A 147 35.25 19.00 -23.67
CA LYS A 147 34.38 19.54 -22.62
C LYS A 147 32.91 19.19 -22.85
N LEU A 148 32.43 19.33 -24.08
CA LEU A 148 31.06 18.96 -24.45
C LEU A 148 30.82 17.46 -24.34
N ALA A 149 31.79 16.61 -24.68
CA ALA A 149 31.67 15.16 -24.53
C ALA A 149 31.43 14.77 -23.06
N ASN A 150 32.17 15.39 -22.13
CA ASN A 150 31.95 15.20 -20.70
C ASN A 150 30.56 15.70 -20.26
N ALA A 151 30.12 16.85 -20.77
CA ALA A 151 28.77 17.35 -20.50
C ALA A 151 27.68 16.39 -21.02
N VAL A 152 27.85 15.83 -22.22
CA VAL A 152 26.93 14.83 -22.79
C VAL A 152 26.86 13.58 -21.91
N LEU A 153 28.00 13.10 -21.39
CA LEU A 153 28.03 11.95 -20.47
C LEU A 153 27.24 12.24 -19.19
N VAL A 154 27.50 13.37 -18.54
CA VAL A 154 26.82 13.80 -17.31
C VAL A 154 25.32 13.99 -17.54
N LEU A 155 24.92 14.67 -18.61
CA LEU A 155 23.52 14.88 -18.95
C LEU A 155 22.82 13.57 -19.28
N SER A 156 23.51 12.61 -19.93
CA SER A 156 22.95 11.29 -20.26
C SER A 156 22.67 10.49 -18.98
N ALA A 157 23.61 10.48 -18.03
CA ALA A 157 23.40 9.85 -16.73
C ALA A 157 22.26 10.50 -15.95
N SER A 158 22.20 11.84 -15.92
CA SER A 158 21.12 12.59 -15.28
C SER A 158 19.76 12.30 -15.89
N LYS A 159 19.66 12.22 -17.23
CA LYS A 159 18.42 11.84 -17.94
C LYS A 159 17.94 10.45 -17.52
N THR A 160 18.83 9.47 -17.47
CA THR A 160 18.49 8.11 -17.04
C THR A 160 17.98 8.08 -15.60
N LYS A 161 18.65 8.79 -14.69
CA LYS A 161 18.23 8.90 -13.29
C LYS A 161 16.85 9.56 -13.15
N LEU A 162 16.62 10.68 -13.83
CA LEU A 162 15.34 11.39 -13.81
C LEU A 162 14.22 10.54 -14.42
N SER A 163 14.50 9.80 -15.50
CA SER A 163 13.52 8.89 -16.10
C SER A 163 13.10 7.77 -15.14
N ALA A 164 14.04 7.19 -14.40
CA ALA A 164 13.73 6.21 -13.37
C ALA A 164 12.92 6.83 -12.22
N GLN A 165 13.27 8.05 -11.79
CA GLN A 165 12.54 8.77 -10.75
C GLN A 165 11.10 9.07 -11.15
N VAL A 166 10.85 9.52 -12.38
CA VAL A 166 9.50 9.77 -12.90
C VAL A 166 8.65 8.49 -12.87
N LYS A 167 9.21 7.35 -13.31
CA LYS A 167 8.50 6.04 -13.27
C LYS A 167 8.20 5.57 -11.85
N ASP A 168 9.13 5.77 -10.91
CA ASP A 168 8.93 5.43 -9.51
C ASP A 168 7.82 6.28 -8.87
N LEU A 169 7.79 7.59 -9.16
CA LEU A 169 6.74 8.50 -8.70
C LEU A 169 5.37 8.13 -9.28
N GLU A 170 5.30 7.77 -10.57
CA GLU A 170 4.08 7.29 -11.22
C GLU A 170 3.56 6.01 -10.56
N ALA A 171 4.42 5.03 -10.31
CA ALA A 171 4.07 3.78 -9.63
C ALA A 171 3.57 4.04 -8.19
N LYS A 172 4.24 4.91 -7.44
CA LYS A 172 3.82 5.33 -6.10
C LYS A 172 2.45 6.01 -6.13
N LYS A 173 2.18 6.84 -7.14
CA LYS A 173 0.88 7.50 -7.31
C LYS A 173 -0.23 6.47 -7.58
N ALA A 174 0.01 5.52 -8.48
CA ALA A 174 -0.94 4.46 -8.78
C ALA A 174 -1.26 3.61 -7.53
N LEU A 175 -0.24 3.23 -6.76
CA LEU A 175 -0.41 2.49 -5.50
C LEU A 175 -1.25 3.29 -4.50
N LEU A 176 -0.92 4.57 -4.29
CA LEU A 176 -1.62 5.44 -3.35
C LEU A 176 -3.09 5.65 -3.72
N LEU A 177 -3.40 5.79 -5.01
CA LEU A 177 -4.77 5.89 -5.52
C LEU A 177 -5.57 4.59 -5.41
N SER A 178 -4.91 3.44 -5.52
CA SER A 178 -5.56 2.12 -5.40
C SER A 178 -5.84 1.68 -3.96
N ALA A 179 -5.06 2.19 -2.99
CA ALA A 179 -5.13 1.77 -1.59
C ALA A 179 -6.53 1.96 -0.94
N PRO A 180 -7.25 3.09 -1.14
CA PRO A 180 -8.61 3.24 -0.63
C PRO A 180 -9.59 2.19 -1.17
N GLY A 181 -9.51 1.88 -2.47
CA GLY A 181 -10.34 0.86 -3.10
C GLY A 181 -10.08 -0.53 -2.54
N GLN A 182 -8.81 -0.91 -2.41
CA GLN A 182 -8.41 -2.20 -1.84
C GLN A 182 -8.84 -2.34 -0.38
N LEU A 183 -8.66 -1.31 0.44
CA LEU A 183 -9.06 -1.33 1.84
C LEU A 183 -10.58 -1.37 2.00
N LYS A 184 -11.33 -0.74 1.07
CA LYS A 184 -12.78 -0.90 1.00
C LYS A 184 -13.19 -2.33 0.69
N THR A 185 -12.60 -2.96 -0.32
CA THR A 185 -12.88 -4.36 -0.67
C THR A 185 -12.56 -5.29 0.51
N ASN A 186 -11.40 -5.12 1.14
CA ASN A 186 -11.03 -5.91 2.32
C ASN A 186 -12.03 -5.75 3.48
N ALA A 187 -12.54 -4.54 3.70
CA ALA A 187 -13.57 -4.31 4.72
C ALA A 187 -14.92 -4.96 4.36
N ASP A 188 -15.32 -4.89 3.09
CA ASP A 188 -16.55 -5.52 2.60
C ASP A 188 -16.46 -7.07 2.67
N ASP A 189 -15.31 -7.66 2.32
CA ASP A 189 -15.05 -9.11 2.43
C ASP A 189 -14.99 -9.58 3.88
N ALA A 190 -14.33 -8.81 4.75
CA ALA A 190 -14.29 -9.08 6.19
C ALA A 190 -15.70 -9.00 6.80
N LYS A 191 -16.52 -8.05 6.35
CA LYS A 191 -17.92 -7.93 6.75
C LYS A 191 -18.75 -9.13 6.28
N ALA A 192 -18.60 -9.54 5.02
CA ALA A 192 -19.29 -10.71 4.47
C ALA A 192 -18.91 -11.99 5.23
N SER A 193 -17.62 -12.17 5.52
CA SER A 193 -17.10 -13.28 6.30
C SER A 193 -17.65 -13.28 7.73
N ALA A 194 -17.65 -12.13 8.39
CA ALA A 194 -18.20 -11.98 9.73
C ALA A 194 -19.72 -12.25 9.75
N ASN A 195 -20.47 -11.75 8.77
CA ASN A 195 -21.90 -12.04 8.64
C ASN A 195 -22.16 -13.54 8.47
N LEU A 196 -21.40 -14.23 7.60
CA LEU A 196 -21.56 -15.66 7.38
C LEU A 196 -21.28 -16.46 8.65
N LEU A 197 -20.15 -16.18 9.30
CA LEU A 197 -19.69 -16.90 10.50
C LEU A 197 -20.55 -16.59 11.72
N CYS A 198 -21.14 -15.41 11.82
CA CYS A 198 -22.01 -15.02 12.93
C CYS A 198 -23.50 -15.36 12.71
N ALA A 199 -23.92 -15.68 11.48
CA ALA A 199 -25.29 -16.10 11.16
C ALA A 199 -25.44 -17.64 11.13
N LYS A 200 -24.44 -18.35 10.61
CA LYS A 200 -24.42 -19.82 10.65
C LYS A 200 -23.80 -20.26 11.97
N GLY A 201 -24.63 -20.77 12.88
CA GLY A 201 -24.10 -21.62 13.94
C GLY A 201 -23.67 -22.95 13.33
N PHE A 202 -22.46 -23.41 13.65
CA PHE A 202 -22.03 -24.78 13.33
C PHE A 202 -22.82 -25.77 14.21
#